data_AF-A0A2P4S4J6-F1
#
_entry.id   AF-A0A2P4S4J6-F1
#
_cell.length_a   1.000
_cell.length_b   1.000
_cell.length_c   1.000
_cell.angle_alpha   90.00
_cell.angle_beta   90.00
_cell.angle_gamma   90.00
#
_symmetry.space_group_name_H-M   'P 1'
#
loop_
_entity.id
_entity.type
_entity.pdbx_description
1 polymer ?
#
loop_
_entity_poly.entity_id
_entity_poly.type
_entity_poly.pdbx_seq_one_letter_code
_entity_poly.pdbx_strand_id
1 'polypeptide(L)'
;SFCWEHRPRQAAVAAPAEDTSCVICQETVGNTASYHTMVCPACTYTWFHRACVQQQALNAGMACFRCPVCRDETTFCTEMSTMGIQIPDRLVSFCQTIQMRRRKRWS
;
A
#
# COMPACT_ATOMS: atom_id res chain seq x y z
N SER A 1 17.44 0.79 -11.02
CA SER A 1 16.86 2.03 -10.46
C SER A 1 16.18 2.80 -11.57
N PHE A 2 14.94 3.25 -11.40
CA PHE A 2 14.24 4.05 -12.41
C PHE A 2 14.71 5.52 -12.37
N CYS A 3 14.93 6.13 -13.54
CA CYS A 3 15.25 7.55 -13.69
C CYS A 3 14.03 8.41 -13.30
N TRP A 4 14.21 9.72 -13.04
CA TRP A 4 13.08 10.61 -12.75
C TRP A 4 12.04 10.62 -13.89
N GLU A 5 12.50 10.61 -15.15
CA GLU A 5 11.69 10.52 -16.36
C GLU A 5 10.99 9.17 -16.55
N HIS A 6 11.64 8.08 -16.08
CA HIS A 6 11.15 6.71 -16.25
C HIS A 6 10.55 6.13 -14.97
N ARG A 7 10.15 7.00 -14.04
CA ARG A 7 9.55 6.58 -12.79
C ARG A 7 8.25 5.80 -13.07
N PRO A 8 8.04 4.65 -12.41
CA PRO A 8 6.79 3.93 -12.53
C PRO A 8 5.62 4.83 -12.12
N ARG A 9 4.60 4.89 -12.97
CA ARG A 9 3.31 5.54 -12.74
C ARG A 9 2.25 4.46 -12.79
N GLN A 10 1.26 4.54 -11.90
CA GLN A 10 0.11 3.64 -11.97
C GLN A 10 -0.59 3.88 -13.30
N ALA A 11 -0.88 2.80 -14.02
CA ALA A 11 -1.45 2.88 -15.36
C ALA A 11 -2.80 3.59 -15.31
N ALA A 12 -2.91 4.74 -16.00
CA ALA A 12 -4.12 5.50 -16.32
C ALA A 12 -5.30 5.30 -15.37
N VAL A 13 -5.09 5.55 -14.09
CA VAL A 13 -6.17 5.58 -13.11
C VAL A 13 -6.86 6.92 -13.27
N ALA A 14 -8.20 6.91 -13.40
CA ALA A 14 -9.00 8.12 -13.42
C ALA A 14 -8.61 9.03 -12.24
N ALA A 15 -8.53 10.34 -12.47
CA ALA A 15 -8.19 11.27 -11.40
C ALA A 15 -9.14 11.08 -10.20
N PRO A 16 -8.64 11.24 -8.96
CA PRO A 16 -9.51 11.21 -7.79
C PRO A 16 -10.63 12.23 -7.95
N ALA A 17 -11.84 11.89 -7.49
CA ALA A 17 -12.92 12.86 -7.42
C ALA A 17 -12.50 14.05 -6.52
N GLU A 18 -13.05 15.23 -6.79
CA GLU A 18 -12.87 16.36 -5.88
C GLU A 18 -13.34 15.95 -4.49
N ASP A 19 -12.53 16.19 -3.46
CA ASP A 19 -12.74 15.74 -2.06
C ASP A 19 -12.38 14.27 -1.74
N THR A 20 -11.52 13.65 -2.54
CA THR A 20 -10.97 12.35 -2.15
C THR A 20 -9.97 12.51 -0.99
N SER A 21 -10.16 11.76 0.09
CA SER A 21 -9.27 11.72 1.25
C SER A 21 -8.44 10.43 1.30
N CYS A 22 -7.25 10.53 1.90
CA CYS A 22 -6.42 9.37 2.17
C CYS A 22 -7.02 8.57 3.32
N VAL A 23 -7.31 7.30 3.08
CA VAL A 23 -7.92 6.43 4.10
C VAL A 23 -7.01 6.18 5.33
N ILE A 24 -5.71 6.48 5.22
CA ILE A 24 -4.73 6.24 6.29
C ILE A 24 -4.63 7.45 7.24
N CYS A 25 -4.45 8.67 6.71
CA CYS A 25 -4.29 9.88 7.52
C CYS A 25 -5.57 10.75 7.58
N GLN A 26 -6.59 10.45 6.77
CA GLN A 26 -7.84 11.20 6.64
C GLN A 26 -7.67 12.64 6.10
N GLU A 27 -6.50 12.97 5.56
CA GLU A 27 -6.25 14.25 4.88
C GLU A 27 -6.55 14.14 3.38
N THR A 28 -6.83 15.27 2.73
CA THR A 28 -7.11 15.32 1.30
C THR A 28 -5.91 14.83 0.47
N VAL A 29 -6.17 13.99 -0.52
CA VAL A 29 -5.14 13.63 -1.50
C VAL A 29 -5.10 14.66 -2.62
N GLY A 30 -3.93 14.84 -3.24
CA GLY A 30 -3.82 15.72 -4.39
C GLY A 30 -4.77 15.28 -5.50
N ASN A 31 -5.37 16.27 -6.17
CA ASN A 31 -6.46 16.13 -7.16
C ASN A 31 -6.04 15.37 -8.44
N THR A 32 -4.78 14.92 -8.52
CA THR A 32 -4.23 14.20 -9.67
C THR A 32 -3.46 12.97 -9.19
N ALA A 33 -3.51 11.90 -10.00
CA ALA A 33 -2.67 10.71 -9.84
C ALA A 33 -1.20 11.10 -10.10
N SER A 34 -0.56 11.66 -9.07
CA SER A 34 0.83 12.09 -9.08
C SER A 34 1.73 11.03 -8.46
N TYR A 35 3.05 11.26 -8.43
CA TYR A 35 3.94 10.39 -7.67
C TYR A 35 3.58 10.29 -6.17
N HIS A 36 3.00 11.36 -5.62
CA HIS A 36 2.66 11.45 -4.20
C HIS A 36 1.29 10.85 -3.88
N THR A 37 0.48 10.55 -4.89
CA THR A 37 -0.88 10.05 -4.74
C THR A 37 -1.00 8.70 -5.42
N MET A 38 -1.42 7.68 -4.68
CA MET A 38 -1.57 6.31 -5.19
C MET A 38 -2.98 5.80 -4.96
N VAL A 39 -3.44 4.91 -5.82
CA VAL A 39 -4.72 4.20 -5.72
C VAL A 39 -4.49 2.73 -5.37
N CYS A 40 -5.46 2.09 -4.73
CA CYS A 40 -5.48 0.62 -4.67
C CYS A 40 -5.73 0.03 -6.07
N PRO A 41 -4.88 -0.87 -6.58
CA PRO A 41 -5.10 -1.52 -7.88
C PRO A 41 -6.30 -2.49 -7.88
N ALA A 42 -6.67 -3.04 -6.71
CA ALA A 42 -7.72 -4.05 -6.61
C ALA A 42 -9.12 -3.43 -6.60
N CYS A 43 -9.32 -2.35 -5.84
CA CYS A 43 -10.62 -1.72 -5.72
C CYS A 43 -10.74 -0.38 -6.45
N THR A 44 -9.64 0.21 -6.93
CA THR A 44 -9.59 1.38 -7.83
C THR A 44 -10.30 2.67 -7.38
N TYR A 45 -10.97 2.68 -6.23
CA TYR A 45 -11.66 3.84 -5.67
C TYR A 45 -11.02 4.37 -4.37
N THR A 46 -10.04 3.66 -3.81
CA THR A 46 -9.34 4.12 -2.59
C THR A 46 -8.00 4.74 -2.91
N TRP A 47 -7.78 5.91 -2.32
CA TRP A 47 -6.62 6.73 -2.57
C TRP A 47 -5.79 6.90 -1.31
N PHE A 48 -4.49 7.09 -1.51
CA PHE A 48 -3.51 7.17 -0.45
C PHE A 48 -2.39 8.14 -0.81
N HIS A 49 -1.84 8.81 0.19
CA HIS A 49 -0.52 9.42 0.00
C HIS A 49 0.54 8.33 -0.04
N ARG A 50 1.52 8.49 -0.92
CA ARG A 50 2.68 7.60 -1.02
C ARG A 50 3.39 7.42 0.32
N ALA A 51 3.57 8.52 1.05
CA ALA A 51 4.21 8.50 2.37
C ALA A 51 3.41 7.66 3.38
N CYS A 52 2.09 7.77 3.38
CA CYS A 52 1.23 6.99 4.26
C CYS A 52 1.30 5.49 3.96
N VAL A 53 1.32 5.11 2.68
CA VAL A 53 1.47 3.71 2.28
C VAL A 53 2.86 3.18 2.66
N GLN A 54 3.91 3.98 2.48
CA GLN A 54 5.26 3.61 2.89
C GLN A 54 5.34 3.36 4.39
N GLN A 55 4.74 4.23 5.21
CA GLN A 55 4.69 4.04 6.65
C GLN A 55 3.87 2.80 7.05
N GLN A 56 2.74 2.56 6.37
CA GLN A 56 1.95 1.35 6.58
C GLN A 56 2.76 0.09 6.26
N ALA A 57 3.50 0.08 5.15
CA ALA A 57 4.36 -1.04 4.76
C ALA A 57 5.46 -1.32 5.79
N LEU A 58 6.11 -0.27 6.29
CA LEU A 58 7.15 -0.38 7.33
C LEU A 58 6.58 -0.89 8.65
N ASN A 59 5.36 -0.49 9.01
CA ASN A 59 4.70 -0.89 10.26
C ASN A 59 4.08 -2.28 10.21
N ALA A 60 3.54 -2.70 9.05
CA ALA A 60 2.84 -3.97 8.88
C ALA A 60 3.77 -5.10 8.42
N GLY A 61 4.81 -4.79 7.65
CA GLY A 61 5.67 -5.76 7.00
C GLY A 61 4.94 -6.61 5.94
N MET A 62 5.69 -7.44 5.23
CA MET A 62 5.18 -8.20 4.09
C MET A 62 3.95 -9.07 4.43
N ALA A 63 3.95 -9.70 5.60
CA ALA A 63 2.88 -10.63 6.00
C ALA A 63 1.53 -9.98 6.32
N CYS A 64 1.49 -8.66 6.52
CA CYS A 64 0.29 -7.95 6.96
C CYS A 64 0.00 -6.69 6.12
N PHE A 65 0.78 -6.45 5.08
CA PHE A 65 0.60 -5.31 4.18
C PHE A 65 -0.49 -5.61 3.17
N ARG A 66 -1.62 -4.90 3.29
CA ARG A 66 -2.81 -5.10 2.47
C ARG A 66 -3.61 -3.81 2.39
N CYS A 67 -4.51 -3.72 1.41
CA CYS A 67 -5.43 -2.59 1.33
C CYS A 67 -6.28 -2.49 2.61
N PRO A 68 -6.38 -1.32 3.27
CA PRO A 68 -7.23 -1.14 4.45
C PRO A 68 -8.72 -1.37 4.19
N VAL A 69 -9.17 -1.24 2.93
CA VAL A 69 -10.59 -1.29 2.56
C VAL A 69 -10.96 -2.65 1.97
N CYS A 70 -10.39 -3.04 0.83
CA CYS A 70 -10.75 -4.30 0.16
C CYS A 70 -9.99 -5.53 0.72
N ARG A 71 -8.98 -5.30 1.58
CA ARG A 71 -8.13 -6.34 2.18
C ARG A 71 -7.36 -7.22 1.19
N ASP A 72 -7.30 -6.83 -0.08
CA ASP A 72 -6.41 -7.45 -1.05
C ASP A 72 -4.95 -7.26 -0.63
N GLU A 73 -4.21 -8.37 -0.61
CA GLU A 73 -2.79 -8.44 -0.26
C GLU A 73 -1.95 -8.61 -1.52
N THR A 74 -2.28 -9.56 -2.39
CA THR A 74 -1.44 -9.96 -3.52
C THR A 74 -1.28 -8.86 -4.56
N THR A 75 -2.39 -8.29 -5.02
CA THR A 75 -2.39 -7.25 -6.07
C THR A 75 -1.85 -5.96 -5.49
N PHE A 76 -2.27 -5.62 -4.27
CA PHE A 76 -1.82 -4.44 -3.54
C PHE A 76 -0.30 -4.46 -3.28
N CYS A 77 0.24 -5.53 -2.69
CA CYS A 77 1.69 -5.65 -2.43
C CYS A 77 2.52 -5.53 -3.70
N THR A 78 2.08 -6.21 -4.78
CA THR A 78 2.82 -6.25 -6.05
C THR A 78 2.88 -4.87 -6.70
N GLU A 79 1.73 -4.19 -6.78
CA GLU A 79 1.66 -2.84 -7.35
C GLU A 79 2.46 -1.84 -6.51
N MET A 80 2.27 -1.83 -5.19
CA MET A 80 2.96 -0.90 -4.31
C MET A 80 4.48 -1.11 -4.36
N SER A 81 4.94 -2.37 -4.44
CA SER A 81 6.36 -2.70 -4.66
C SER A 81 6.86 -2.18 -6.00
N THR A 82 6.09 -2.36 -7.07
CA THR A 82 6.41 -1.88 -8.43
C THR A 82 6.51 -0.36 -8.47
N MET A 83 5.63 0.32 -7.72
CA MET A 83 5.65 1.75 -7.53
C MET A 83 6.82 2.22 -6.65
N GLY A 84 7.60 1.32 -6.04
CA GLY A 84 8.79 1.61 -5.24
C GLY A 84 8.51 1.84 -3.75
N ILE A 85 7.43 1.27 -3.22
CA ILE A 85 7.22 1.17 -1.77
C ILE A 85 8.11 0.07 -1.22
N GLN A 86 8.89 0.39 -0.20
CA GLN A 86 9.74 -0.59 0.47
C GLN A 86 8.90 -1.40 1.47
N ILE A 87 8.79 -2.70 1.25
CA ILE A 87 8.07 -3.63 2.12
C ILE A 87 9.09 -4.57 2.77
N PRO A 88 9.37 -4.45 4.07
CA PRO A 88 10.31 -5.34 4.74
C PRO A 88 9.73 -6.76 4.85
N ASP A 89 10.56 -7.75 4.51
CA ASP A 89 10.27 -9.19 4.66
C ASP A 89 10.33 -9.65 6.14
N ARG A 90 10.85 -8.78 7.03
CA ARG A 90 10.88 -9.09 8.46
C ARG A 90 9.45 -9.09 9.01
N LEU A 91 9.09 -10.15 9.73
CA LEU A 91 7.98 -10.15 10.68
C LEU A 91 8.21 -9.01 11.67
N VAL A 92 7.63 -7.84 11.41
CA VAL A 92 7.58 -6.76 12.38
C VAL A 92 6.90 -7.30 13.62
N SER A 93 7.56 -7.12 14.78
CA SER A 93 7.25 -7.77 16.06
C SER A 93 5.81 -7.57 16.54
N PHE A 94 5.08 -6.64 15.93
CA PHE A 94 3.68 -6.34 16.18
C PHE A 94 2.70 -7.31 15.49
N CYS A 95 3.07 -7.95 14.36
CA CYS A 95 2.21 -8.94 13.71
C CYS A 95 2.32 -10.35 14.35
N GLN A 96 2.10 -10.41 15.67
CA GLN A 96 2.19 -11.64 16.48
C GLN A 96 1.09 -12.66 16.15
N THR A 97 0.02 -12.24 15.48
CA THR A 97 -1.10 -13.12 15.09
C THR A 97 -0.68 -14.21 14.10
N ILE A 98 0.35 -14.01 13.27
CA ILE A 98 0.91 -15.05 12.39
C ILE A 98 1.84 -16.00 13.16
N GLN A 99 2.64 -15.51 14.12
CA GLN A 99 3.50 -16.37 14.94
C GLN A 99 2.68 -17.39 15.75
N MET A 100 1.49 -17.01 16.22
CA MET A 100 0.61 -17.93 16.95
C MET A 100 -0.03 -18.99 16.06
N ARG A 101 -0.22 -18.75 14.75
CA ARG A 101 -0.76 -19.76 13.81
C ARG A 101 0.26 -20.81 13.39
N ARG A 102 1.56 -20.44 13.28
CA ARG A 102 2.62 -21.42 12.96
C ARG A 102 2.92 -22.38 14.12
N ARG A 103 2.74 -21.95 15.37
CA ARG A 103 2.89 -22.84 16.55
C ARG A 103 1.79 -23.90 16.68
N LYS A 104 0.60 -23.70 16.11
CA LYS A 104 -0.52 -24.65 16.17
C LYS A 104 -0.55 -25.70 15.06
N ARG A 105 0.44 -25.73 14.16
CA ARG A 105 0.58 -26.79 13.13
C ARG A 105 1.59 -27.88 13.52
N TRP A 106 2.19 -27.77 14.70
CA TRP A 106 3.14 -28.72 15.29
C TRP A 106 2.76 -29.02 16.74
N SER A 107 1.48 -29.29 16.99
CA SER A 107 0.98 -29.90 18.24
C SER A 107 -0.16 -30.84 17.89
#